data_AF-A0A5S9PL97-F1
#
_entry.id   AF-A0A5S9PL97-F1
#
_cell.length_a   1.000
_cell.length_b   1.000
_cell.length_c   1.000
_cell.angle_alpha   90.00
_cell.angle_beta   90.00
_cell.angle_gamma   90.00
#
_symmetry.space_group_name_H-M   'P 1'
#
loop_
_entity.id
_entity.type
_entity.pdbx_description
1 polymer ?
#
loop_
_entity_poly.entity_id
_entity_poly.type
_entity_poly.pdbx_seq_one_letter_code
_entity_poly.pdbx_strand_id
1 'polypeptide(L)'
;MKGVKLHVRVLALALLLIGAGSTAWQIFVLNIPISSETTEPVWVIDTKLSFQARNNSPVKVQMYLPPEWSKFITLNESFISKNYGVNTDVIGDNRQAVWSARRTEGDQQLYYRLMLTQRSNSRFSESEPGPQFSESPELIGVEKVAVEALLKPIREHSADIETFIREAIKLINEPSNDNARLLLGNNYTQDNKSRVLELLLSSAHIPVERVHTLRLVSSVAQVPELWMRSYNGKRWLYFNPETGALGLPDDRVVWWTGNELMATVEGGRHLKVEVTANQRTMNSIMLAQSIAERKENKFWALSLYDLPLQSQQTFEIILMIPIGVMLILLLRNVIGLETLGTFTPVLIGLAFRETQVFWGVILFTVITALGLSLRSYLEHLHLQLLSRLSVVLTFVVIIMALISVLGHRLGLDRGLSIALFPMVILTMSIERMSIVWEERGGIHAGKVGIGTLVAATLSHLMMTYEPWTYFVFTFPGMLLIFMSLMLALGHYRGYRLTELFRFNAMIKGK
;
A
#
# COMPACT_ATOMS: atom_id res chain seq x y z
N MET A 1 51.07 -8.23 -8.22
CA MET A 1 50.19 -7.02 -8.21
C MET A 1 49.10 -6.99 -9.30
N LYS A 2 49.27 -7.60 -10.51
CA LYS A 2 48.20 -7.64 -11.54
C LYS A 2 46.97 -8.49 -11.14
N GLY A 3 47.18 -9.61 -10.43
CA GLY A 3 46.09 -10.51 -9.98
C GLY A 3 45.08 -9.87 -9.02
N VAL A 4 45.53 -9.01 -8.09
CA VAL A 4 44.64 -8.35 -7.12
C VAL A 4 43.70 -7.36 -7.82
N LYS A 5 44.18 -6.60 -8.81
CA LYS A 5 43.35 -5.69 -9.60
C LYS A 5 42.33 -6.44 -10.46
N LEU A 6 42.69 -7.61 -10.98
CA LEU A 6 41.77 -8.46 -11.75
C LEU A 6 40.68 -9.03 -10.83
N HIS A 7 41.07 -9.53 -9.65
CA HIS A 7 40.15 -10.10 -8.67
C HIS A 7 39.08 -9.08 -8.22
N VAL A 8 39.48 -7.84 -7.91
CA VAL A 8 38.53 -6.79 -7.52
C VAL A 8 37.56 -6.44 -8.66
N ARG A 9 38.03 -6.40 -9.91
CA ARG A 9 37.15 -6.15 -11.06
C ARG A 9 36.15 -7.27 -11.29
N VAL A 10 36.58 -8.53 -11.16
CA VAL A 10 35.69 -9.70 -11.28
C VAL A 10 34.65 -9.69 -10.16
N LEU A 11 35.08 -9.43 -8.92
CA LEU A 11 34.16 -9.33 -7.78
C LEU A 11 33.15 -8.19 -7.96
N ALA A 12 33.61 -7.01 -8.38
CA ALA A 12 32.72 -5.87 -8.66
C ALA A 12 31.71 -6.20 -9.78
N LEU A 13 32.16 -6.87 -10.86
CA LEU A 13 31.27 -7.28 -11.94
C LEU A 13 30.22 -8.30 -11.46
N ALA A 14 30.64 -9.30 -10.67
CA ALA A 14 29.73 -10.31 -10.12
C ALA A 14 28.67 -9.67 -9.22
N LEU A 15 29.06 -8.78 -8.30
CA LEU A 15 28.13 -8.05 -7.44
C LEU A 15 27.15 -7.18 -8.23
N LEU A 16 27.62 -6.53 -9.29
CA LEU A 16 26.78 -5.70 -10.17
C LEU A 16 25.75 -6.57 -10.92
N LEU A 17 26.17 -7.71 -11.47
CA LEU A 17 25.28 -8.62 -12.20
C LEU A 17 24.23 -9.24 -11.28
N ILE A 18 24.62 -9.67 -10.07
CA ILE A 18 23.68 -10.24 -9.10
C ILE A 18 22.69 -9.16 -8.63
N GLY A 19 23.18 -7.95 -8.31
CA GLY A 19 22.34 -6.82 -7.91
C GLY A 19 21.34 -6.43 -9.00
N ALA A 20 21.83 -6.18 -10.21
CA ALA A 20 21.00 -5.78 -11.35
C ALA A 20 20.03 -6.88 -11.77
N GLY A 21 20.44 -8.15 -11.75
CA GLY A 21 19.58 -9.29 -12.06
C GLY A 21 18.44 -9.45 -11.06
N SER A 22 18.73 -9.31 -9.76
CA SER A 22 17.72 -9.34 -8.70
C SER A 22 16.69 -8.21 -8.86
N THR A 23 17.17 -6.97 -9.06
CA THR A 23 16.30 -5.81 -9.27
C THR A 23 15.47 -5.95 -10.55
N ALA A 24 16.05 -6.42 -11.66
CA ALA A 24 15.34 -6.62 -12.93
C ALA A 24 14.25 -7.70 -12.81
N TRP A 25 14.53 -8.80 -12.11
CA TRP A 25 13.53 -9.84 -11.84
C TRP A 25 12.33 -9.24 -11.08
N GLN A 26 12.59 -8.47 -10.03
CA GLN A 26 11.54 -7.84 -9.22
C GLN A 26 10.69 -6.84 -10.02
N ILE A 27 11.30 -6.10 -10.95
CA ILE A 27 10.58 -5.16 -11.81
C ILE A 27 9.74 -5.89 -12.87
N PHE A 28 10.33 -6.80 -13.63
CA PHE A 28 9.68 -7.38 -14.82
C PHE A 28 8.81 -8.61 -14.53
N VAL A 29 9.21 -9.48 -13.59
CA VAL A 29 8.47 -10.72 -13.30
C VAL A 29 7.42 -10.49 -12.22
N LEU A 30 7.77 -9.73 -11.18
CA LEU A 30 6.87 -9.46 -10.05
C LEU A 30 6.00 -8.21 -10.26
N ASN A 31 6.20 -7.46 -11.36
CA ASN A 31 5.48 -6.22 -11.69
C ASN A 31 5.44 -5.23 -10.51
N ILE A 32 6.55 -5.13 -9.77
CA ILE A 32 6.70 -4.16 -8.69
C ILE A 32 6.98 -2.79 -9.32
N PRO A 33 6.20 -1.76 -9.00
CA PRO A 33 6.36 -0.44 -9.61
C PRO A 33 7.68 0.22 -9.19
N ILE A 34 8.30 0.91 -10.15
CA ILE A 34 9.60 1.58 -9.98
C ILE A 34 9.48 2.86 -9.13
N SER A 35 8.27 3.42 -8.98
CA SER A 35 8.00 4.64 -8.20
C SER A 35 6.82 4.46 -7.24
N SER A 36 6.95 5.04 -6.05
CA SER A 36 5.92 5.12 -5.00
C SER A 36 4.68 5.91 -5.41
N GLU A 37 4.76 6.75 -6.45
CA GLU A 37 3.65 7.56 -6.95
C GLU A 37 2.63 6.74 -7.77
N THR A 38 2.96 5.50 -8.11
CA THR A 38 2.04 4.60 -8.82
C THR A 38 0.94 4.18 -7.86
N THR A 39 -0.18 4.87 -7.90
CA THR A 39 -1.38 4.53 -7.14
C THR A 39 -2.34 3.74 -8.02
N GLU A 40 -2.92 2.68 -7.48
CA GLU A 40 -4.03 2.00 -8.15
C GLU A 40 -5.35 2.37 -7.44
N PRO A 41 -6.46 2.42 -8.20
CA PRO A 41 -7.76 2.67 -7.64
C PRO A 41 -8.23 1.48 -6.80
N VAL A 42 -8.62 1.79 -5.57
CA VAL A 42 -9.24 0.88 -4.61
C VAL A 42 -10.65 1.35 -4.34
N TRP A 43 -11.60 0.44 -4.43
CA TRP A 43 -12.97 0.72 -4.02
C TRP A 43 -13.14 0.37 -2.55
N VAL A 44 -13.51 1.35 -1.75
CA VAL A 44 -13.90 1.17 -0.35
C VAL A 44 -15.41 1.21 -0.29
N ILE A 45 -16.01 0.07 0.05
CA ILE A 45 -17.45 -0.08 0.19
C ILE A 45 -17.78 -0.12 1.68
N ASP A 46 -18.51 0.89 2.14
CA ASP A 46 -19.00 1.02 3.50
C ASP A 46 -20.49 0.68 3.52
N THR A 47 -20.85 -0.38 4.24
CA THR A 47 -22.22 -0.80 4.50
C THR A 47 -22.59 -0.48 5.95
N LYS A 48 -23.60 0.37 6.12
CA LYS A 48 -24.14 0.76 7.42
C LYS A 48 -25.50 0.10 7.63
N LEU A 49 -25.62 -0.69 8.69
CA LEU A 49 -26.86 -1.28 9.15
C LEU A 49 -27.36 -0.46 10.35
N SER A 50 -28.56 0.11 10.26
CA SER A 50 -29.19 0.86 11.37
C SER A 50 -30.53 0.22 11.72
N PHE A 51 -30.79 -0.03 13.00
CA PHE A 51 -32.06 -0.62 13.47
C PHE A 51 -32.36 -0.23 14.92
N GLN A 52 -33.60 -0.42 15.34
CA GLN A 52 -34.05 -0.19 16.72
C GLN A 52 -34.17 -1.51 17.47
N ALA A 53 -33.34 -1.70 18.50
CA ALA A 53 -33.40 -2.87 19.37
C ALA A 53 -34.56 -2.75 20.37
N ARG A 54 -35.26 -3.86 20.63
CA ARG A 54 -36.26 -3.90 21.70
C ARG A 54 -35.56 -3.95 23.07
N ASN A 55 -36.12 -3.24 24.06
CA ASN A 55 -35.53 -3.14 25.40
C ASN A 55 -35.10 -4.49 25.98
N ASN A 56 -33.84 -4.54 26.40
CA ASN A 56 -33.14 -5.66 27.01
C ASN A 56 -33.32 -7.02 26.32
N SER A 57 -33.44 -7.03 25.00
CA SER A 57 -33.66 -8.25 24.21
C SER A 57 -32.39 -8.72 23.50
N PRO A 58 -32.27 -10.04 23.24
CA PRO A 58 -31.22 -10.55 22.36
C PRO A 58 -31.49 -10.12 20.93
N VAL A 59 -30.46 -9.66 20.25
CA VAL A 59 -30.52 -9.24 18.85
C VAL A 59 -29.59 -10.12 18.03
N LYS A 60 -30.11 -10.55 16.88
CA LYS A 60 -29.34 -11.26 15.85
C LYS A 60 -29.54 -10.54 14.52
N VAL A 61 -28.46 -10.06 13.93
CA VAL A 61 -28.47 -9.44 12.60
C VAL A 61 -27.71 -10.36 11.66
N GLN A 62 -28.33 -10.69 10.53
CA GLN A 62 -27.71 -11.48 9.47
C GLN A 62 -27.58 -10.61 8.22
N MET A 63 -26.42 -10.62 7.57
CA MET A 63 -26.21 -9.91 6.30
C MET A 63 -25.39 -10.77 5.36
N TYR A 64 -25.80 -10.81 4.09
CA TYR A 64 -25.01 -11.43 3.04
C TYR A 64 -23.76 -10.60 2.72
N LEU A 65 -22.65 -11.29 2.51
CA LEU A 65 -21.37 -10.73 2.13
C LEU A 65 -21.02 -11.09 0.68
N PRO A 66 -20.23 -10.26 -0.01
CA PRO A 66 -19.77 -10.58 -1.36
C PRO A 66 -19.09 -11.94 -1.44
N PRO A 67 -19.38 -12.71 -2.50
CA PRO A 67 -18.74 -13.99 -2.73
C PRO A 67 -17.26 -13.83 -3.04
N GLU A 68 -16.47 -14.84 -2.71
CA GLU A 68 -15.03 -14.86 -2.99
C GLU A 68 -14.71 -15.04 -4.48
N TRP A 69 -15.64 -15.62 -5.26
CA TRP A 69 -15.53 -15.81 -6.71
C TRP A 69 -15.81 -14.53 -7.52
N SER A 70 -15.93 -13.37 -6.86
CA SER A 70 -16.10 -12.09 -7.53
C SER A 70 -14.90 -11.74 -8.43
N LYS A 71 -15.16 -11.00 -9.52
CA LYS A 71 -14.11 -10.49 -10.42
C LYS A 71 -13.11 -9.52 -9.76
N PHE A 72 -13.41 -9.07 -8.54
CA PHE A 72 -12.58 -8.17 -7.75
C PHE A 72 -11.81 -8.95 -6.68
N ILE A 73 -10.58 -8.51 -6.41
CA ILE A 73 -9.79 -9.08 -5.32
C ILE A 73 -10.11 -8.32 -4.04
N THR A 74 -10.52 -9.05 -3.01
CA THR A 74 -10.76 -8.48 -1.68
C THR A 74 -9.46 -8.27 -0.93
N LEU A 75 -9.12 -6.99 -0.70
CA LEU A 75 -7.91 -6.55 -0.01
C LEU A 75 -8.07 -6.63 1.51
N ASN A 76 -9.20 -6.14 2.01
CA ASN A 76 -9.47 -6.09 3.45
C ASN A 76 -10.99 -6.15 3.71
N GLU A 77 -11.37 -6.82 4.80
CA GLU A 77 -12.72 -6.94 5.31
C GLU A 77 -12.70 -6.61 6.80
N SER A 78 -13.53 -5.65 7.21
CA SER A 78 -13.60 -5.23 8.61
C SER A 78 -15.04 -5.10 9.08
N PHE A 79 -15.29 -5.63 10.29
CA PHE A 79 -16.58 -5.62 10.95
C PHE A 79 -16.46 -4.73 12.19
N ILE A 80 -17.17 -3.60 12.20
CA ILE A 80 -17.10 -2.61 13.27
C ILE A 80 -18.45 -2.59 13.96
N SER A 81 -18.47 -3.09 15.20
CA SER A 81 -19.69 -3.19 16.01
C SER A 81 -19.35 -3.03 17.50
N LYS A 82 -20.21 -2.31 18.23
CA LYS A 82 -20.05 -2.09 19.68
C LYS A 82 -20.82 -3.16 20.46
N ASN A 83 -20.13 -4.02 21.20
CA ASN A 83 -20.72 -5.08 22.03
C ASN A 83 -21.49 -6.18 21.28
N TYR A 84 -21.15 -6.44 20.01
CA TYR A 84 -21.66 -7.60 19.25
C TYR A 84 -20.51 -8.58 19.00
N GLY A 85 -20.81 -9.88 19.10
CA GLY A 85 -19.96 -10.93 18.53
C GLY A 85 -20.27 -11.10 17.05
N VAL A 86 -19.24 -11.25 16.21
CA VAL A 86 -19.38 -11.41 14.75
C VAL A 86 -18.81 -12.74 14.33
N ASN A 87 -19.60 -13.53 13.62
CA ASN A 87 -19.17 -14.75 12.96
C ASN A 87 -19.53 -14.69 11.48
N THR A 88 -18.65 -15.24 10.64
CA THR A 88 -18.92 -15.42 9.21
C THR A 88 -19.11 -16.90 8.93
N ASP A 89 -20.18 -17.24 8.22
CA ASP A 89 -20.51 -18.60 7.81
C ASP A 89 -20.80 -18.65 6.30
N VAL A 90 -20.79 -19.84 5.72
CA VAL A 90 -21.14 -20.07 4.31
C VAL A 90 -22.42 -20.91 4.27
N ILE A 91 -23.50 -20.33 3.73
CA ILE A 91 -24.80 -20.99 3.61
C ILE A 91 -25.09 -21.18 2.12
N GLY A 92 -25.04 -22.43 1.65
CA GLY A 92 -25.08 -22.74 0.23
C GLY A 92 -23.89 -22.11 -0.49
N ASP A 93 -24.17 -21.25 -1.47
CA ASP A 93 -23.15 -20.54 -2.26
C ASP A 93 -22.88 -19.11 -1.77
N ASN A 94 -23.57 -18.66 -0.72
CA ASN A 94 -23.45 -17.31 -0.19
C ASN A 94 -22.69 -17.26 1.13
N ARG A 95 -21.86 -16.23 1.31
CA ARG A 95 -21.24 -15.89 2.58
C ARG A 95 -22.20 -15.03 3.40
N GLN A 96 -22.32 -15.30 4.70
CA GLN A 96 -23.19 -14.55 5.61
C GLN A 96 -22.44 -14.15 6.87
N ALA A 97 -22.54 -12.88 7.26
CA ALA A 97 -22.12 -12.39 8.57
C ALA A 97 -23.30 -12.42 9.54
N VAL A 98 -23.05 -12.90 10.75
CA VAL A 98 -24.02 -12.94 11.84
C VAL A 98 -23.47 -12.15 13.02
N TRP A 99 -24.11 -11.01 13.32
CA TRP A 99 -23.86 -10.26 14.55
C TRP A 99 -24.85 -10.70 15.61
N SER A 100 -24.34 -11.00 16.81
CA SER A 100 -25.17 -11.40 17.94
C SER A 100 -24.81 -10.61 19.20
N ALA A 101 -25.84 -10.17 19.92
CA ALA A 101 -25.70 -9.51 21.21
C ALA A 101 -26.84 -9.93 22.16
N ARG A 102 -26.53 -10.11 23.44
CA ARG A 102 -27.48 -10.66 24.41
C ARG A 102 -28.44 -9.62 24.99
N ARG A 103 -27.98 -8.38 25.16
CA ARG A 103 -28.72 -7.28 25.78
C ARG A 103 -28.37 -5.99 25.04
N THR A 104 -29.33 -5.46 24.30
CA THR A 104 -29.19 -4.22 23.53
C THR A 104 -30.45 -3.39 23.66
N GLU A 105 -30.32 -2.07 23.56
CA GLU A 105 -31.42 -1.13 23.75
C GLU A 105 -31.24 0.08 22.85
N GLY A 106 -32.35 0.67 22.40
CA GLY A 106 -32.36 1.88 21.59
C GLY A 106 -31.84 1.69 20.16
N ASP A 107 -31.35 2.78 19.58
CA ASP A 107 -30.83 2.81 18.22
C ASP A 107 -29.45 2.13 18.15
N GLN A 108 -29.33 1.15 17.26
CA GLN A 108 -28.14 0.34 17.04
C GLN A 108 -27.60 0.57 15.63
N GLN A 109 -26.27 0.58 15.52
CA GLN A 109 -25.57 0.73 14.25
C GLN A 109 -24.42 -0.27 14.15
N LEU A 110 -24.36 -0.95 13.00
CA LEU A 110 -23.27 -1.86 12.65
C LEU A 110 -22.66 -1.39 11.33
N TYR A 111 -21.34 -1.52 11.21
CA TYR A 111 -20.60 -1.12 10.03
C TYR A 111 -19.81 -2.30 9.49
N TYR A 112 -19.93 -2.53 8.18
CA TYR A 112 -19.10 -3.45 7.42
C TYR A 112 -18.34 -2.67 6.36
N ARG A 113 -17.01 -2.79 6.35
CA ARG A 113 -16.15 -2.12 5.38
C ARG A 113 -15.36 -3.15 4.60
N LEU A 114 -15.49 -3.05 3.28
CA LEU A 114 -14.85 -3.92 2.31
C LEU A 114 -13.95 -3.08 1.38
N MET A 115 -12.72 -3.53 1.16
CA MET A 115 -11.79 -2.90 0.22
C MET A 115 -11.52 -3.84 -0.95
N LEU A 116 -11.77 -3.37 -2.17
CA LEU A 116 -11.67 -4.14 -3.41
C LEU A 116 -10.72 -3.48 -4.41
N THR A 117 -10.00 -4.28 -5.20
CA THR A 117 -9.27 -3.82 -6.39
C THR A 117 -9.65 -4.62 -7.64
N GLN A 118 -9.58 -3.96 -8.80
CA GLN A 118 -9.92 -4.51 -10.11
C GLN A 118 -8.69 -5.13 -10.81
N ARG A 119 -7.61 -5.49 -10.10
CA ARG A 119 -6.52 -6.27 -10.73
C ARG A 119 -7.13 -7.54 -11.29
N SER A 120 -7.13 -7.66 -12.62
CA SER A 120 -7.60 -8.82 -13.36
C SER A 120 -7.04 -10.06 -12.69
N ASN A 121 -7.90 -10.82 -12.01
CA ASN A 121 -7.50 -12.16 -11.63
C ASN A 121 -7.62 -12.98 -12.92
N SER A 122 -6.56 -12.95 -13.73
CA SER A 122 -6.42 -13.79 -14.92
C SER A 122 -6.47 -15.29 -14.61
N ARG A 123 -6.58 -15.67 -13.33
CA ARG A 123 -6.83 -17.02 -12.83
C ARG A 123 -8.26 -17.31 -12.34
N PHE A 124 -9.19 -16.34 -12.27
CA PHE A 124 -10.60 -16.63 -11.93
C PHE A 124 -11.39 -17.19 -13.14
N SER A 125 -10.84 -18.24 -13.73
CA SER A 125 -11.54 -19.20 -14.58
C SER A 125 -11.93 -20.46 -13.77
N GLU A 126 -11.92 -20.39 -12.43
CA GLU A 126 -12.54 -21.41 -11.58
C GLU A 126 -14.05 -21.14 -11.49
N SER A 127 -14.82 -22.22 -11.60
CA SER A 127 -16.27 -22.21 -11.84
C SER A 127 -17.03 -21.40 -10.80
N GLU A 128 -17.71 -20.34 -11.21
CA GLU A 128 -18.71 -19.71 -10.35
C GLU A 128 -19.73 -20.80 -9.95
N PRO A 129 -20.01 -20.96 -8.64
CA PRO A 129 -20.90 -22.01 -8.16
C PRO A 129 -22.36 -21.68 -8.48
N GLY A 130 -23.18 -22.72 -8.59
CA GLY A 130 -24.63 -22.64 -8.78
C GLY A 130 -25.21 -23.87 -9.46
N PRO A 131 -26.54 -24.01 -9.47
CA PRO A 131 -27.23 -25.14 -10.07
C PRO A 131 -27.02 -25.12 -11.59
N GLN A 132 -26.55 -26.24 -12.15
CA GLN A 132 -26.42 -26.41 -13.60
C GLN A 132 -27.72 -26.89 -14.26
N PHE A 133 -28.74 -27.17 -13.46
CA PHE A 133 -30.04 -27.66 -13.90
C PHE A 133 -31.14 -27.09 -13.00
N SER A 134 -32.31 -26.82 -13.59
CA SER A 134 -33.52 -26.44 -12.86
C SER A 134 -34.65 -27.42 -13.15
N GLU A 135 -35.30 -27.88 -12.09
CA GLU A 135 -36.52 -28.67 -12.21
C GLU A 135 -37.67 -27.78 -12.67
N SER A 136 -38.44 -28.26 -13.63
CA SER A 136 -39.62 -27.53 -14.08
C SER A 136 -40.68 -27.54 -12.99
N PRO A 137 -41.22 -26.38 -12.59
CA PRO A 137 -42.25 -26.32 -11.57
C PRO A 137 -43.53 -27.00 -12.07
N GLU A 138 -44.27 -27.64 -11.15
CA GLU A 138 -45.57 -28.22 -11.45
C GLU A 138 -46.61 -27.12 -11.69
N LEU A 139 -46.84 -26.79 -12.96
CA LEU A 139 -47.82 -25.80 -13.39
C LEU A 139 -49.20 -26.43 -13.60
N ILE A 140 -50.25 -25.79 -13.05
CA ILE A 140 -51.64 -26.26 -13.15
C ILE A 140 -52.54 -25.13 -13.70
N GLY A 141 -53.52 -25.49 -14.53
CA GLY A 141 -54.58 -24.58 -14.95
C GLY A 141 -54.11 -23.49 -15.93
N VAL A 142 -54.55 -22.24 -15.69
CA VAL A 142 -54.37 -21.11 -16.62
C VAL A 142 -52.90 -20.70 -16.77
N GLU A 143 -52.10 -20.82 -15.71
CA GLU A 143 -50.67 -20.48 -15.73
C GLU A 143 -49.89 -21.39 -16.69
N LYS A 144 -50.21 -22.69 -16.70
CA LYS A 144 -49.58 -23.65 -17.62
C LYS A 144 -49.82 -23.25 -19.08
N VAL A 145 -51.05 -22.90 -19.43
CA VAL A 145 -51.41 -22.49 -20.79
C VAL A 145 -50.68 -21.21 -21.20
N ALA A 146 -50.59 -20.23 -20.30
CA ALA A 146 -49.87 -18.98 -20.55
C ALA A 146 -48.35 -19.19 -20.73
N VAL A 147 -47.74 -20.04 -19.90
CA VAL A 147 -46.32 -20.41 -20.01
C VAL A 147 -46.05 -21.16 -21.31
N GLU A 148 -46.82 -22.18 -21.65
CA GLU A 148 -46.65 -22.95 -22.89
C GLU A 148 -46.83 -22.07 -24.14
N ALA A 149 -47.81 -21.14 -24.11
CA ALA A 149 -48.05 -20.20 -25.20
C ALA A 149 -46.89 -19.20 -25.39
N LEU A 150 -46.17 -18.82 -24.32
CA LEU A 150 -44.97 -17.99 -24.41
C LEU A 150 -43.73 -18.80 -24.80
N LEU A 151 -43.59 -20.02 -24.30
CA LEU A 151 -42.43 -20.87 -24.57
C LEU A 151 -42.32 -21.29 -26.04
N LYS A 152 -43.45 -21.52 -26.71
CA LYS A 152 -43.47 -21.93 -28.12
C LYS A 152 -42.75 -20.93 -29.05
N PRO A 153 -43.13 -19.64 -29.11
CA PRO A 153 -42.43 -18.66 -29.96
C PRO A 153 -40.99 -18.41 -29.49
N ILE A 154 -40.69 -18.47 -28.18
CA ILE A 154 -39.31 -18.34 -27.69
C ILE A 154 -38.44 -19.45 -28.25
N ARG A 155 -38.91 -20.70 -28.23
CA ARG A 155 -38.18 -21.86 -28.78
C ARG A 155 -38.04 -21.81 -30.30
N GLU A 156 -39.06 -21.33 -31.01
CA GLU A 156 -39.02 -21.19 -32.47
C GLU A 156 -38.05 -20.09 -32.95
N HIS A 157 -37.85 -19.04 -32.14
CA HIS A 157 -37.00 -17.89 -32.48
C HIS A 157 -35.64 -17.86 -31.76
N SER A 158 -35.25 -18.93 -31.07
CA SER A 158 -33.95 -19.04 -30.40
C SER A 158 -33.16 -20.28 -30.83
N ALA A 159 -31.83 -20.15 -30.83
CA ALA A 159 -30.92 -21.23 -31.21
C ALA A 159 -30.03 -21.70 -30.04
N ASP A 160 -29.90 -20.89 -29.00
CA ASP A 160 -29.09 -21.14 -27.81
C ASP A 160 -29.71 -20.48 -26.57
N ILE A 161 -29.14 -20.74 -25.39
CA ILE A 161 -29.64 -20.19 -24.11
C ILE A 161 -29.58 -18.65 -24.10
N GLU A 162 -28.58 -18.06 -24.75
CA GLU A 162 -28.41 -16.61 -24.82
C GLU A 162 -29.55 -15.93 -25.61
N THR A 163 -29.85 -16.44 -26.80
CA THR A 163 -30.96 -15.97 -27.64
C THR A 163 -32.32 -16.29 -27.01
N PHE A 164 -32.45 -17.44 -26.33
CA PHE A 164 -33.65 -17.82 -25.59
C PHE A 164 -33.98 -16.80 -24.49
N ILE A 165 -33.01 -16.47 -23.64
CA ILE A 165 -33.18 -15.49 -22.56
C ILE A 165 -33.54 -14.12 -23.12
N ARG A 166 -32.88 -13.68 -24.20
CA ARG A 166 -33.16 -12.39 -24.83
C ARG A 166 -34.60 -12.31 -25.35
N GLU A 167 -35.07 -13.33 -26.05
CA GLU A 167 -36.43 -13.35 -26.58
C GLU A 167 -37.47 -13.47 -25.46
N ALA A 168 -37.18 -14.24 -24.40
CA ALA A 168 -38.03 -14.30 -23.20
C ALA A 168 -38.19 -12.92 -22.55
N ILE A 169 -37.08 -12.20 -22.30
CA ILE A 169 -37.11 -10.85 -21.71
C ILE A 169 -37.88 -9.88 -22.61
N LYS A 170 -37.69 -9.95 -23.92
CA LYS A 170 -38.40 -9.11 -24.89
C LYS A 170 -39.92 -9.33 -24.81
N LEU A 171 -40.38 -10.58 -24.80
CA LEU A 171 -41.81 -10.90 -24.71
C LEU A 171 -42.42 -10.54 -23.35
N ILE A 172 -41.69 -10.69 -22.25
CA ILE A 172 -42.14 -10.28 -20.91
C ILE A 172 -42.27 -8.76 -20.80
N ASN A 173 -41.37 -8.01 -21.45
CA ASN A 173 -41.38 -6.55 -21.45
C ASN A 173 -42.31 -5.95 -22.52
N GLU A 174 -42.91 -6.78 -23.38
CA GLU A 174 -43.82 -6.33 -24.43
C GLU A 174 -45.24 -6.10 -23.86
N PRO A 175 -45.74 -4.84 -23.85
CA PRO A 175 -47.04 -4.53 -23.24
C PRO A 175 -48.25 -5.07 -24.04
N SER A 176 -48.06 -5.41 -25.32
CA SER A 176 -49.09 -6.00 -26.19
C SER A 176 -49.34 -7.50 -25.96
N ASN A 177 -48.47 -8.18 -25.20
CA ASN A 177 -48.56 -9.63 -25.04
C ASN A 177 -49.51 -10.03 -23.91
N ASP A 178 -50.72 -10.50 -24.24
CA ASP A 178 -51.73 -10.87 -23.25
C ASP A 178 -51.30 -12.02 -22.33
N ASN A 179 -50.53 -13.00 -22.82
CA ASN A 179 -50.02 -14.10 -22.00
C ASN A 179 -49.01 -13.60 -20.96
N ALA A 180 -48.13 -12.68 -21.35
CA ALA A 180 -47.20 -12.06 -20.41
C ALA A 180 -47.94 -11.23 -19.35
N ARG A 181 -48.97 -10.48 -19.74
CA ARG A 181 -49.81 -9.69 -18.82
C ARG A 181 -50.54 -10.56 -17.80
N LEU A 182 -51.04 -11.73 -18.21
CA LEU A 182 -51.66 -12.70 -17.31
C LEU A 182 -50.69 -13.17 -16.23
N LEU A 183 -49.47 -13.57 -16.61
CA LEU A 183 -48.45 -14.03 -15.66
C LEU A 183 -47.94 -12.90 -14.74
N LEU A 184 -47.90 -11.66 -15.25
CA LEU A 184 -47.49 -10.49 -14.47
C LEU A 184 -48.59 -10.01 -13.51
N GLY A 185 -49.86 -10.38 -13.71
CA GLY A 185 -50.96 -10.00 -12.80
C GLY A 185 -51.09 -8.48 -12.61
N ASN A 186 -50.81 -7.70 -13.67
CA ASN A 186 -50.78 -6.23 -13.66
C ASN A 186 -49.71 -5.60 -12.74
N ASN A 187 -48.72 -6.38 -12.27
CA ASN A 187 -47.58 -5.90 -11.50
C ASN A 187 -46.32 -5.91 -12.38
N TYR A 188 -45.89 -4.74 -12.86
CA TYR A 188 -44.75 -4.61 -13.78
C TYR A 188 -43.44 -4.25 -13.09
N THR A 189 -43.31 -4.49 -11.78
CA THR A 189 -42.06 -4.27 -11.05
C THR A 189 -40.95 -5.19 -11.56
N GLN A 190 -39.71 -4.75 -11.42
CA GLN A 190 -38.51 -5.53 -11.78
C GLN A 190 -38.50 -6.90 -11.09
N ASP A 191 -38.89 -6.95 -9.82
CA ASP A 191 -38.99 -8.18 -9.04
C ASP A 191 -40.00 -9.16 -9.66
N ASN A 192 -41.22 -8.69 -9.99
CA ASN A 192 -42.23 -9.57 -10.58
C ASN A 192 -41.86 -10.03 -12.00
N LYS A 193 -41.23 -9.17 -12.80
CA LYS A 193 -40.68 -9.56 -14.11
C LYS A 193 -39.60 -10.63 -13.97
N SER A 194 -38.72 -10.50 -12.97
CA SER A 194 -37.70 -11.52 -12.68
C SER A 194 -38.33 -12.87 -12.27
N ARG A 195 -39.45 -12.85 -11.54
CA ARG A 195 -40.22 -14.05 -11.17
C ARG A 195 -40.85 -14.74 -12.36
N VAL A 196 -41.47 -13.98 -13.27
CA VAL A 196 -42.03 -14.55 -14.51
C VAL A 196 -40.92 -15.10 -15.41
N LEU A 197 -39.78 -14.41 -15.50
CA LEU A 197 -38.64 -14.87 -16.28
C LEU A 197 -38.02 -16.15 -15.70
N GLU A 198 -37.88 -16.23 -14.39
CA GLU A 198 -37.45 -17.44 -13.69
C GLU A 198 -38.42 -18.60 -13.99
N LEU A 199 -39.73 -18.36 -13.92
CA LEU A 199 -40.73 -19.37 -14.23
C LEU A 199 -40.57 -19.92 -15.66
N LEU A 200 -40.43 -19.04 -16.65
CA LEU A 200 -40.26 -19.43 -18.06
C LEU A 200 -38.97 -20.22 -18.29
N LEU A 201 -37.85 -19.78 -17.70
CA LEU A 201 -36.56 -20.46 -17.86
C LEU A 201 -36.55 -21.83 -17.16
N SER A 202 -37.07 -21.92 -15.94
CA SER A 202 -37.19 -23.18 -15.20
C SER A 202 -38.13 -24.17 -15.91
N SER A 203 -39.23 -23.70 -16.53
CA SER A 203 -40.10 -24.53 -17.39
C SER A 203 -39.42 -25.00 -18.68
N ALA A 204 -38.30 -24.38 -19.07
CA ALA A 204 -37.45 -24.84 -20.17
C ALA A 204 -36.22 -25.64 -19.69
N HIS A 205 -36.16 -26.00 -18.40
CA HIS A 205 -35.02 -26.65 -17.76
C HIS A 205 -33.70 -25.84 -17.82
N ILE A 206 -33.82 -24.52 -17.99
CA ILE A 206 -32.67 -23.61 -18.00
C ILE A 206 -32.45 -23.11 -16.57
N PRO A 207 -31.29 -23.36 -15.94
CA PRO A 207 -31.02 -22.85 -14.60
C PRO A 207 -30.95 -21.33 -14.59
N VAL A 208 -31.56 -20.73 -13.59
CA VAL A 208 -31.61 -19.28 -13.43
C VAL A 208 -31.58 -18.93 -11.97
N GLU A 209 -30.82 -17.89 -11.64
CA GLU A 209 -30.72 -17.37 -10.28
C GLU A 209 -30.80 -15.84 -10.29
N ARG A 210 -31.45 -15.31 -9.25
CA ARG A 210 -31.37 -13.89 -8.93
C ARG A 210 -29.98 -13.56 -8.39
N VAL A 211 -29.44 -12.44 -8.82
CA VAL A 211 -28.14 -11.92 -8.38
C VAL A 211 -28.30 -10.47 -8.04
N HIS A 212 -27.86 -10.07 -6.86
CA HIS A 212 -27.87 -8.67 -6.46
C HIS A 212 -26.49 -8.08 -6.64
N THR A 213 -26.43 -6.94 -7.34
CA THR A 213 -25.17 -6.30 -7.74
C THR A 213 -25.08 -4.90 -7.16
N LEU A 214 -23.88 -4.50 -6.77
CA LEU A 214 -23.59 -3.14 -6.31
C LEU A 214 -22.84 -2.39 -7.41
N ARG A 215 -23.23 -1.14 -7.65
CA ARG A 215 -22.55 -0.27 -8.61
C ARG A 215 -21.38 0.45 -7.95
N LEU A 216 -20.22 0.44 -8.59
CA LEU A 216 -19.02 1.14 -8.15
C LEU A 216 -19.05 2.59 -8.61
N VAL A 217 -19.89 3.40 -7.93
CA VAL A 217 -19.98 4.84 -8.14
C VAL A 217 -19.74 5.55 -6.82
N SER A 218 -18.90 6.59 -6.86
CA SER A 218 -18.48 7.31 -5.68
C SER A 218 -19.62 8.12 -5.05
N SER A 219 -19.72 8.04 -3.72
CA SER A 219 -20.41 9.00 -2.85
C SER A 219 -21.94 9.09 -2.98
N VAL A 220 -22.59 8.04 -3.48
CA VAL A 220 -24.05 7.91 -3.47
C VAL A 220 -24.45 6.68 -2.64
N ALA A 221 -25.31 6.90 -1.65
CA ALA A 221 -25.97 5.81 -0.95
C ALA A 221 -26.89 5.10 -1.93
N GLN A 222 -26.66 3.80 -2.11
CA GLN A 222 -27.33 3.01 -3.13
C GLN A 222 -27.90 1.72 -2.54
N VAL A 223 -28.91 1.20 -3.22
CA VAL A 223 -29.49 -0.12 -2.96
C VAL A 223 -28.95 -1.08 -4.02
N PRO A 224 -28.60 -2.32 -3.67
CA PRO A 224 -28.21 -3.32 -4.65
C PRO A 224 -29.25 -3.50 -5.75
N GLU A 225 -28.79 -3.54 -6.99
CA GLU A 225 -29.64 -3.71 -8.17
C GLU A 225 -29.81 -5.20 -8.49
N LEU A 226 -31.04 -5.60 -8.83
CA LEU A 226 -31.39 -6.97 -9.20
C LEU A 226 -30.98 -7.29 -10.64
N TRP A 227 -30.18 -8.35 -10.77
CA TRP A 227 -29.77 -8.99 -12.01
C TRP A 227 -30.16 -10.46 -11.97
N MET A 228 -30.03 -11.11 -13.11
CA MET A 228 -30.28 -12.53 -13.25
C MET A 228 -29.04 -13.17 -13.87
N ARG A 229 -28.73 -14.40 -13.47
CA ARG A 229 -27.70 -15.20 -14.12
C ARG A 229 -28.23 -16.57 -14.52
N SER A 230 -27.69 -17.12 -15.59
CA SER A 230 -28.03 -18.46 -16.10
C SER A 230 -26.78 -19.16 -16.62
N TYR A 231 -26.73 -20.48 -16.48
CA TYR A 231 -25.59 -21.28 -16.92
C TYR A 231 -25.81 -21.84 -18.32
N ASN A 232 -24.91 -21.53 -19.26
CA ASN A 232 -25.03 -21.96 -20.66
C ASN A 232 -24.29 -23.27 -20.99
N GLY A 233 -23.79 -23.99 -19.98
CA GLY A 233 -22.95 -25.18 -20.15
C GLY A 233 -21.43 -24.90 -20.20
N LYS A 234 -21.02 -23.65 -20.47
CA LYS A 234 -19.60 -23.24 -20.50
C LYS A 234 -19.27 -22.17 -19.46
N ARG A 235 -20.16 -21.20 -19.28
CA ARG A 235 -19.98 -20.05 -18.38
C ARG A 235 -21.33 -19.54 -17.89
N TRP A 236 -21.29 -18.77 -16.81
CA TRP A 236 -22.45 -18.01 -16.35
C TRP A 236 -22.65 -16.77 -17.22
N LEU A 237 -23.90 -16.57 -17.64
CA LEU A 237 -24.34 -15.41 -18.39
C LEU A 237 -25.15 -14.53 -17.45
N TYR A 238 -24.77 -13.26 -17.34
CA TYR A 238 -25.49 -12.25 -16.57
C TYR A 238 -26.39 -11.44 -17.50
N PHE A 239 -27.59 -11.11 -17.03
CA PHE A 239 -28.53 -10.31 -17.80
C PHE A 239 -29.41 -9.43 -16.91
N ASN A 240 -29.78 -8.27 -17.46
CA ASN A 240 -30.70 -7.35 -16.80
C ASN A 240 -32.15 -7.69 -17.20
N PRO A 241 -33.06 -7.95 -16.24
CA PRO A 241 -34.44 -8.35 -16.54
C PRO A 241 -35.29 -7.23 -17.17
N GLU A 242 -34.90 -5.96 -17.04
CA GLU A 242 -35.63 -4.82 -17.63
C GLU A 242 -35.16 -4.51 -19.05
N THR A 243 -33.85 -4.49 -19.28
CA THR A 243 -33.28 -4.04 -20.56
C THR A 243 -32.93 -5.19 -21.51
N GLY A 244 -32.78 -6.41 -20.99
CA GLY A 244 -32.24 -7.55 -21.76
C GLY A 244 -30.77 -7.39 -22.14
N ALA A 245 -30.05 -6.44 -21.53
CA ALA A 245 -28.61 -6.29 -21.71
C ALA A 245 -27.89 -7.54 -21.18
N LEU A 246 -26.96 -8.07 -21.98
CA LEU A 246 -26.15 -9.24 -21.65
C LEU A 246 -24.77 -8.83 -21.15
N GLY A 247 -24.25 -9.62 -20.22
CA GLY A 247 -22.97 -9.39 -19.55
C GLY A 247 -23.12 -8.42 -18.40
N LEU A 248 -22.34 -8.65 -17.34
CA LEU A 248 -22.28 -7.75 -16.19
C LEU A 248 -21.29 -6.60 -16.51
N PRO A 249 -21.72 -5.34 -16.50
CA PRO A 249 -20.84 -4.18 -16.67
C PRO A 249 -19.61 -4.19 -15.76
N ASP A 250 -18.51 -3.59 -16.21
CA ASP A 250 -17.25 -3.53 -15.47
C ASP A 250 -17.38 -2.79 -14.13
N ASP A 251 -18.29 -1.82 -14.05
CA ASP A 251 -18.58 -1.00 -12.85
C ASP A 251 -19.47 -1.69 -11.82
N ARG A 252 -19.70 -3.00 -11.91
CA ARG A 252 -20.58 -3.74 -10.98
C ARG A 252 -19.90 -4.91 -10.29
N VAL A 253 -20.21 -5.08 -9.01
CA VAL A 253 -19.76 -6.19 -8.15
C VAL A 253 -20.96 -7.04 -7.80
N VAL A 254 -20.83 -8.37 -7.88
CA VAL A 254 -21.85 -9.29 -7.33
C VAL A 254 -21.76 -9.30 -5.81
N TRP A 255 -22.89 -9.14 -5.12
CA TRP A 255 -22.95 -9.11 -3.66
C TRP A 255 -23.54 -10.38 -3.05
N TRP A 256 -24.70 -10.84 -3.52
CA TRP A 256 -25.25 -12.14 -3.12
C TRP A 256 -26.19 -12.69 -4.20
N THR A 257 -26.48 -13.98 -4.11
CA THR A 257 -27.41 -14.69 -5.01
C THR A 257 -28.65 -15.15 -4.26
N GLY A 258 -29.77 -15.29 -4.95
CA GLY A 258 -31.05 -15.75 -4.39
C GLY A 258 -32.06 -14.65 -4.11
N ASN A 259 -33.16 -15.03 -3.47
CA ASN A 259 -34.38 -14.22 -3.34
C ASN A 259 -34.49 -13.48 -2.01
N GLU A 260 -33.57 -13.73 -1.10
CA GLU A 260 -33.59 -13.14 0.23
C GLU A 260 -33.10 -11.69 0.23
N LEU A 261 -33.55 -10.93 1.22
CA LEU A 261 -33.08 -9.57 1.47
C LEU A 261 -31.59 -9.58 1.87
N MET A 262 -30.88 -8.50 1.55
CA MET A 262 -29.46 -8.33 1.88
C MET A 262 -29.17 -8.56 3.37
N ALA A 263 -30.07 -8.10 4.24
CA ALA A 263 -29.93 -8.25 5.69
C ALA A 263 -31.30 -8.44 6.38
N THR A 264 -31.27 -9.17 7.49
CA THR A 264 -32.42 -9.40 8.36
C THR A 264 -32.04 -9.12 9.81
N VAL A 265 -33.02 -8.73 10.63
CA VAL A 265 -32.84 -8.50 12.07
C VAL A 265 -33.90 -9.24 12.86
N GLU A 266 -33.46 -10.04 13.82
CA GLU A 266 -34.27 -10.64 14.87
C GLU A 266 -34.05 -9.85 16.18
N GLY A 267 -35.11 -9.60 16.94
CA GLY A 267 -35.05 -8.81 18.18
C GLY A 267 -35.03 -7.29 17.98
N GLY A 268 -35.05 -6.81 16.72
CA GLY A 268 -35.10 -5.40 16.36
C GLY A 268 -36.22 -5.05 15.38
N ARG A 269 -36.39 -3.75 15.09
CA ARG A 269 -37.33 -3.20 14.10
C ARG A 269 -36.64 -2.13 13.25
N HIS A 270 -37.24 -1.79 12.12
CA HIS A 270 -36.79 -0.72 11.20
C HIS A 270 -35.34 -0.90 10.73
N LEU A 271 -34.97 -2.09 10.27
CA LEU A 271 -33.67 -2.31 9.67
C LEU A 271 -33.53 -1.49 8.38
N LYS A 272 -32.56 -0.60 8.37
CA LYS A 272 -32.14 0.20 7.23
C LYS A 272 -30.72 -0.17 6.86
N VAL A 273 -30.51 -0.52 5.59
CA VAL A 273 -29.20 -0.83 5.02
C VAL A 273 -28.81 0.30 4.08
N GLU A 274 -27.67 0.93 4.33
CA GLU A 274 -27.10 1.97 3.48
C GLU A 274 -25.75 1.50 2.98
N VAL A 275 -25.59 1.34 1.68
CA VAL A 275 -24.31 0.97 1.06
C VAL A 275 -23.74 2.17 0.33
N THR A 276 -22.48 2.49 0.60
CA THR A 276 -21.76 3.58 -0.06
C THR A 276 -20.44 3.04 -0.61
N ALA A 277 -20.17 3.31 -1.88
CA ALA A 277 -18.88 2.99 -2.49
C ALA A 277 -18.11 4.29 -2.69
N ASN A 278 -16.80 4.27 -2.40
CA ASN A 278 -15.92 5.40 -2.63
C ASN A 278 -14.61 4.90 -3.22
N GLN A 279 -14.16 5.55 -4.28
CA GLN A 279 -12.85 5.27 -4.86
C GLN A 279 -11.78 6.00 -4.05
N ARG A 280 -10.77 5.26 -3.60
CA ARG A 280 -9.55 5.79 -2.98
C ARG A 280 -8.35 5.32 -3.77
N THR A 281 -7.27 6.07 -3.72
CA THR A 281 -5.98 5.66 -4.28
C THR A 281 -5.15 5.01 -3.18
N MET A 282 -4.64 3.80 -3.42
CA MET A 282 -3.70 3.15 -2.51
C MET A 282 -2.37 2.92 -3.23
N ASN A 283 -1.28 2.97 -2.49
CA ASN A 283 0.03 2.67 -3.04
C ASN A 283 0.04 1.21 -3.54
N SER A 284 0.47 1.03 -4.78
CA SER A 284 0.50 -0.26 -5.49
C SER A 284 1.31 -1.35 -4.78
N ILE A 285 2.32 -1.01 -3.97
CA ILE A 285 3.03 -1.98 -3.13
C ILE A 285 2.18 -2.44 -1.94
N MET A 286 1.51 -1.51 -1.24
CA MET A 286 0.58 -1.89 -0.17
C MET A 286 -0.58 -2.74 -0.71
N LEU A 287 -0.98 -2.50 -1.96
CA LEU A 287 -1.95 -3.35 -2.66
C LEU A 287 -1.37 -4.72 -2.97
N ALA A 288 -0.17 -4.79 -3.53
CA ALA A 288 0.50 -6.06 -3.78
C ALA A 288 0.67 -6.89 -2.49
N GLN A 289 0.97 -6.26 -1.36
CA GLN A 289 1.09 -6.91 -0.05
C GLN A 289 -0.23 -7.44 0.48
N SER A 290 -1.28 -6.62 0.51
CA SER A 290 -2.60 -7.08 0.96
C SER A 290 -3.15 -8.23 0.09
N ILE A 291 -2.80 -8.25 -1.19
CA ILE A 291 -3.07 -9.40 -2.07
C ILE A 291 -2.17 -10.60 -1.75
N ALA A 292 -0.88 -10.38 -1.45
CA ALA A 292 0.10 -11.42 -1.13
C ALA A 292 -0.14 -12.08 0.22
N GLU A 293 -0.54 -11.34 1.26
CA GLU A 293 -0.90 -11.89 2.59
C GLU A 293 -2.03 -12.92 2.50
N ARG A 294 -2.98 -12.75 1.58
CA ARG A 294 -4.02 -13.77 1.30
C ARG A 294 -3.51 -14.95 0.48
N LYS A 295 -2.46 -14.79 -0.32
CA LYS A 295 -1.89 -15.88 -1.13
C LYS A 295 -0.83 -16.59 -0.31
N GLU A 296 -1.12 -17.80 0.16
CA GLU A 296 -0.24 -18.69 0.96
C GLU A 296 1.11 -19.10 0.31
N ASN A 297 1.60 -18.39 -0.71
CA ASN A 297 2.89 -18.65 -1.33
C ASN A 297 4.04 -18.08 -0.50
N LYS A 298 4.44 -18.84 0.51
CA LYS A 298 5.56 -18.59 1.45
C LYS A 298 6.97 -18.44 0.84
N PHE A 299 7.15 -18.65 -0.46
CA PHE A 299 8.49 -18.62 -1.08
C PHE A 299 9.08 -17.20 -1.27
N TRP A 300 8.31 -16.15 -1.00
CA TRP A 300 8.75 -14.75 -1.15
C TRP A 300 8.49 -13.87 0.09
N ALA A 301 8.19 -14.50 1.24
CA ALA A 301 7.81 -13.87 2.52
C ALA A 301 8.99 -13.24 3.31
N LEU A 302 9.95 -12.66 2.59
CA LEU A 302 11.10 -11.95 3.14
C LEU A 302 11.17 -10.54 2.53
N SER A 303 10.01 -9.89 2.44
CA SER A 303 9.94 -8.48 2.08
C SER A 303 10.25 -7.64 3.32
N LEU A 304 11.11 -6.64 3.20
CA LEU A 304 11.38 -5.67 4.29
C LEU A 304 10.11 -4.95 4.76
N TYR A 305 9.06 -4.96 3.93
CA TYR A 305 7.74 -4.44 4.25
C TYR A 305 6.87 -5.35 5.12
N ASP A 306 7.24 -6.62 5.33
CA ASP A 306 6.52 -7.52 6.25
C ASP A 306 6.83 -7.15 7.72
N LEU A 307 7.82 -6.28 7.95
CA LEU A 307 8.18 -5.78 9.27
C LEU A 307 7.13 -4.79 9.80
N PRO A 308 6.95 -4.68 11.13
CA PRO A 308 6.11 -3.64 11.72
C PRO A 308 6.51 -2.24 11.25
N LEU A 309 5.54 -1.34 11.07
CA LEU A 309 5.75 0.03 10.54
C LEU A 309 6.86 0.81 11.27
N GLN A 310 6.99 0.65 12.60
CA GLN A 310 8.04 1.28 13.39
C GLN A 310 9.44 0.76 13.02
N SER A 311 9.55 -0.54 12.71
CA SER A 311 10.80 -1.14 12.26
C SER A 311 11.13 -0.72 10.83
N GLN A 312 10.13 -0.60 9.94
CA GLN A 312 10.34 -0.17 8.55
C GLN A 312 11.03 1.20 8.47
N GLN A 313 10.56 2.18 9.25
CA GLN A 313 11.17 3.52 9.30
C GLN A 313 12.65 3.48 9.71
N THR A 314 13.00 2.59 10.63
CA THR A 314 14.40 2.40 11.06
C THR A 314 15.24 1.77 9.94
N PHE A 315 14.69 0.77 9.24
CA PHE A 315 15.38 0.11 8.12
C PHE A 315 15.54 1.03 6.91
N GLU A 316 14.56 1.87 6.59
CA GLU A 316 14.70 2.91 5.55
C GLU A 316 15.91 3.81 5.81
N ILE A 317 16.12 4.22 7.07
CA ILE A 317 17.28 5.02 7.47
C ILE A 317 18.58 4.25 7.25
N ILE A 318 18.65 3.01 7.76
CA ILE A 318 19.86 2.19 7.70
C ILE A 318 20.26 1.89 6.26
N LEU A 319 19.28 1.58 5.40
CA LEU A 319 19.49 1.25 3.99
C LEU A 319 19.94 2.44 3.14
N MET A 320 19.68 3.68 3.60
CA MET A 320 20.19 4.90 2.95
C MET A 320 21.64 5.21 3.28
N ILE A 321 22.21 4.64 4.36
CA ILE A 321 23.60 4.95 4.78
C ILE A 321 24.63 4.69 3.67
N PRO A 322 24.60 3.54 2.95
CA PRO A 322 25.52 3.27 1.85
C PRO A 322 25.48 4.31 0.72
N ILE A 323 24.33 4.93 0.43
CA ILE A 323 24.23 6.00 -0.58
C ILE A 323 25.08 7.20 -0.17
N GLY A 324 24.98 7.65 1.08
CA GLY A 324 25.78 8.77 1.55
C GLY A 324 27.27 8.46 1.57
N VAL A 325 27.66 7.22 1.92
CA VAL A 325 29.05 6.79 1.84
C VAL A 325 29.56 6.80 0.40
N MET A 326 28.75 6.33 -0.56
CA MET A 326 29.08 6.38 -1.98
C MET A 326 29.27 7.83 -2.46
N LEU A 327 28.40 8.74 -2.03
CA LEU A 327 28.51 10.15 -2.34
C LEU A 327 29.83 10.73 -1.80
N ILE A 328 30.19 10.45 -0.55
CA ILE A 328 31.47 10.95 0.01
C ILE A 328 32.67 10.38 -0.74
N LEU A 329 32.64 9.09 -1.10
CA LEU A 329 33.70 8.49 -1.92
C LEU A 329 33.85 9.23 -3.26
N LEU A 330 32.75 9.64 -3.88
CA LEU A 330 32.75 10.43 -5.11
C LEU A 330 33.30 11.85 -4.86
N LEU A 331 32.79 12.57 -3.85
CA LEU A 331 33.27 13.92 -3.49
C LEU A 331 34.77 13.92 -3.17
N ARG A 332 35.28 12.88 -2.50
CA ARG A 332 36.69 12.80 -2.09
C ARG A 332 37.61 12.33 -3.22
N ASN A 333 37.23 11.29 -3.96
CA ASN A 333 38.12 10.69 -4.97
C ASN A 333 38.05 11.42 -6.31
N VAL A 334 36.87 11.91 -6.70
CA VAL A 334 36.65 12.55 -8.00
C VAL A 334 36.77 14.07 -7.90
N ILE A 335 36.10 14.69 -6.93
CA ILE A 335 36.13 16.15 -6.77
C ILE A 335 37.40 16.59 -6.04
N GLY A 336 37.79 15.88 -4.97
CA GLY A 336 38.95 16.22 -4.14
C GLY A 336 38.62 17.09 -2.93
N LEU A 337 37.38 17.00 -2.42
CA LEU A 337 36.97 17.71 -1.21
C LEU A 337 37.71 17.16 0.03
N GLU A 338 38.28 18.06 0.84
CA GLU A 338 38.95 17.70 2.09
C GLU A 338 37.93 17.69 3.23
N THR A 339 37.76 16.54 3.89
CA THR A 339 36.79 16.31 4.96
C THR A 339 37.45 15.66 6.17
N LEU A 340 36.79 15.71 7.34
CA LEU A 340 37.20 15.04 8.57
C LEU A 340 37.04 13.52 8.44
N GLY A 341 37.90 12.88 7.64
CA GLY A 341 37.77 11.46 7.29
C GLY A 341 36.61 11.19 6.33
N THR A 342 36.33 9.91 6.09
CA THR A 342 35.32 9.45 5.12
C THR A 342 33.96 9.17 5.75
N PHE A 343 33.92 8.76 7.01
CA PHE A 343 32.69 8.36 7.69
C PHE A 343 32.03 9.52 8.45
N THR A 344 32.82 10.45 8.97
CA THR A 344 32.32 11.55 9.81
C THR A 344 31.29 12.43 9.10
N PRO A 345 31.44 12.82 7.82
CA PRO A 345 30.39 13.62 7.17
C PRO A 345 29.08 12.84 7.00
N VAL A 346 29.11 11.51 6.78
CA VAL A 346 27.90 10.68 6.76
C VAL A 346 27.22 10.69 8.13
N LEU A 347 28.00 10.50 9.20
CA LEU A 347 27.46 10.50 10.57
C LEU A 347 26.85 11.86 10.93
N ILE A 348 27.51 12.96 10.59
CA ILE A 348 26.96 14.32 10.78
C ILE A 348 25.69 14.50 9.94
N GLY A 349 25.66 14.02 8.69
CA GLY A 349 24.46 14.07 7.86
C GLY A 349 23.29 13.25 8.43
N LEU A 350 23.58 12.12 9.09
CA LEU A 350 22.59 11.34 9.82
C LEU A 350 22.08 12.10 11.07
N ALA A 351 22.95 12.80 11.79
CA ALA A 351 22.56 13.67 12.89
C ALA A 351 21.67 14.84 12.44
N PHE A 352 21.83 15.34 11.21
CA PHE A 352 20.95 16.35 10.61
C PHE A 352 19.54 15.84 10.32
N ARG A 353 19.34 14.52 10.25
CA ARG A 353 17.99 13.94 10.10
C ARG A 353 17.12 14.18 11.33
N GLU A 354 17.71 14.05 12.51
CA GLU A 354 17.00 14.27 13.78
C GLU A 354 16.84 15.77 14.11
N THR A 355 17.81 16.58 13.70
CA THR A 355 17.86 18.01 14.08
C THR A 355 17.38 18.96 12.99
N GLN A 356 17.07 18.46 11.80
CA GLN A 356 16.93 19.24 10.56
C GLN A 356 18.25 19.91 10.13
N VAL A 357 18.48 20.05 8.83
CA VAL A 357 19.75 20.59 8.30
C VAL A 357 20.05 21.99 8.85
N PHE A 358 19.05 22.87 8.91
CA PHE A 358 19.27 24.26 9.33
C PHE A 358 19.76 24.36 10.78
N TRP A 359 19.03 23.77 11.72
CA TRP A 359 19.41 23.76 13.13
C TRP A 359 20.63 22.88 13.38
N GLY A 360 20.75 21.75 12.68
CA GLY A 360 21.90 20.87 12.75
C GLY A 360 23.20 21.59 12.38
N VAL A 361 23.21 22.39 11.31
CA VAL A 361 24.37 23.20 10.92
C VAL A 361 24.72 24.22 12.01
N ILE A 362 23.73 24.97 12.52
CA ILE A 362 23.95 25.96 13.59
C ILE A 362 24.53 25.30 14.84
N LEU A 363 23.91 24.22 15.31
CA LEU A 363 24.35 23.48 16.50
C LEU A 363 25.74 22.89 16.30
N PHE A 364 26.01 22.29 15.13
CA PHE A 364 27.32 21.74 14.81
C PHE A 364 28.40 22.82 14.85
N THR A 365 28.17 23.97 14.22
CA THR A 365 29.15 25.07 14.19
C THR A 365 29.37 25.66 15.58
N VAL A 366 28.30 25.94 16.34
CA VAL A 366 28.40 26.53 17.69
C VAL A 366 29.10 25.57 18.66
N ILE A 367 28.66 24.31 18.71
CA ILE A 367 29.22 23.31 19.63
C ILE A 367 30.68 22.99 19.25
N THR A 368 30.98 22.87 17.96
CA THR A 368 32.36 22.62 17.52
C THR A 368 33.26 23.81 17.86
N ALA A 369 32.82 25.04 17.65
CA ALA A 369 33.60 26.24 18.00
C ALA A 369 33.88 26.33 19.51
N LEU A 370 32.86 26.12 20.35
CA LEU A 370 33.02 26.09 21.81
C LEU A 370 33.91 24.93 22.28
N GLY A 371 33.74 23.75 21.69
CA GLY A 371 34.55 22.57 22.00
C GLY A 371 36.03 22.74 21.64
N LEU A 372 36.32 23.34 20.48
CA LEU A 372 37.69 23.69 20.09
C LEU A 372 38.30 24.76 21.01
N SER A 373 37.51 25.76 21.40
CA SER A 373 37.95 26.79 22.36
C SER A 373 38.32 26.18 23.71
N LEU A 374 37.44 25.34 24.27
CA LEU A 374 37.73 24.63 25.51
C LEU A 374 38.95 23.72 25.36
N ARG A 375 39.09 23.02 24.24
CA ARG A 375 40.25 22.16 24.02
C ARG A 375 41.56 22.94 23.98
N SER A 376 41.59 24.07 23.27
CA SER A 376 42.75 24.97 23.26
C SER A 376 43.10 25.44 24.68
N TYR A 377 42.10 25.71 25.52
CA TYR A 377 42.32 26.04 26.93
C TYR A 377 42.92 24.85 27.71
N LEU A 378 42.35 23.65 27.60
CA LEU A 378 42.82 22.45 28.30
C LEU A 378 44.21 21.97 27.85
N GLU A 379 44.63 22.31 26.63
CA GLU A 379 45.95 21.98 26.13
C GLU A 379 47.07 22.68 26.92
N HIS A 380 46.81 23.90 27.41
CA HIS A 380 47.74 24.62 28.28
C HIS A 380 47.93 23.94 29.64
N LEU A 381 47.04 23.02 30.03
CA LEU A 381 47.08 22.31 31.31
C LEU A 381 47.88 20.98 31.26
N HIS A 382 48.52 20.65 30.13
CA HIS A 382 49.33 19.43 29.95
C HIS A 382 48.64 18.12 30.40
N LEU A 383 47.32 18.02 30.19
CA LEU A 383 46.53 16.86 30.59
C LEU A 383 46.77 15.63 29.70
N GLN A 384 46.69 14.45 30.30
CA GLN A 384 46.69 13.15 29.61
C GLN A 384 45.56 13.06 28.58
N LEU A 385 45.80 12.37 27.46
CA LEU A 385 44.88 12.28 26.32
C LEU A 385 43.48 11.76 26.72
N LEU A 386 43.41 10.76 27.60
CA LEU A 386 42.14 10.19 28.06
C LEU A 386 41.33 11.18 28.91
N SER A 387 41.97 11.85 29.86
CA SER A 387 41.32 12.86 30.72
C SER A 387 40.77 14.02 29.88
N ARG A 388 41.51 14.45 28.86
CA ARG A 388 41.10 15.51 27.94
C ARG A 388 39.80 15.17 27.19
N LEU A 389 39.68 13.94 26.66
CA LEU A 389 38.48 13.51 25.93
C LEU A 389 37.24 13.44 26.84
N SER A 390 37.40 12.97 28.07
CA SER A 390 36.31 12.94 29.06
C SER A 390 35.79 14.34 29.40
N VAL A 391 36.67 15.33 29.56
CA VAL A 391 36.25 16.71 29.84
C VAL A 391 35.51 17.33 28.65
N VAL A 392 36.00 17.12 27.42
CA VAL A 392 35.33 17.62 26.21
C VAL A 392 33.95 16.97 26.02
N LEU A 393 33.85 15.65 26.19
CA LEU A 393 32.56 14.94 26.16
C LEU A 393 31.59 15.49 27.20
N THR A 394 32.03 15.63 28.45
CA THR A 394 31.21 16.15 29.55
C THR A 394 30.74 17.58 29.29
N PHE A 395 31.62 18.41 28.74
CA PHE A 395 31.28 19.78 28.35
C PHE A 395 30.22 19.83 27.25
N VAL A 396 30.34 19.00 26.21
CA VAL A 396 29.32 18.91 25.15
C VAL A 396 27.99 18.43 25.72
N VAL A 397 27.98 17.46 26.64
CA VAL A 397 26.76 17.01 27.35
C VAL A 397 26.10 18.19 28.08
N ILE A 398 26.87 18.97 28.84
CA ILE A 398 26.37 20.14 29.58
C ILE A 398 25.78 21.18 28.64
N ILE A 399 26.48 21.51 27.54
CA ILE A 399 25.98 22.47 26.53
C ILE A 399 24.69 21.96 25.91
N MET A 400 24.62 20.70 25.50
CA MET A 400 23.41 20.14 24.90
C MET A 400 22.24 20.12 25.88
N ALA A 401 22.48 19.79 27.15
CA ALA A 401 21.46 19.87 28.19
C ALA A 401 20.95 21.31 28.38
N LEU A 402 21.84 22.29 28.40
CA LEU A 402 21.49 23.71 28.53
C LEU A 402 20.67 24.20 27.32
N ILE A 403 21.12 23.88 26.10
CA ILE A 403 20.41 24.22 24.86
C ILE A 403 19.03 23.54 24.83
N SER A 404 18.91 22.30 25.31
CA SER A 404 17.64 21.57 25.37
C SER A 404 16.65 22.21 26.34
N VAL A 405 17.11 22.57 27.55
CA VAL A 405 16.26 23.25 28.54
C VAL A 405 15.85 24.64 28.06
N LEU A 406 16.78 25.42 27.51
CA LEU A 406 16.50 26.75 26.98
C LEU A 406 15.54 26.70 25.78
N GLY A 407 15.74 25.77 24.86
CA GLY A 407 14.91 25.67 23.67
C GLY A 407 13.49 25.16 23.99
N HIS A 408 13.32 24.26 24.97
CA HIS A 408 12.00 23.90 25.47
C HIS A 408 11.28 25.10 26.12
N ARG A 409 11.99 25.93 26.88
CA ARG A 409 11.45 27.18 27.46
C ARG A 409 11.04 28.22 26.41
N LEU A 410 11.68 28.21 25.24
CA LEU A 410 11.40 29.12 24.12
C LEU A 410 10.31 28.59 23.16
N GLY A 411 9.69 27.42 23.45
CA GLY A 411 8.70 26.79 22.57
C GLY A 411 9.29 26.24 21.27
N LEU A 412 10.61 26.07 21.22
CA LEU A 412 11.34 25.48 20.09
C LEU A 412 11.39 23.96 20.26
N ASP A 413 10.22 23.29 20.25
CA ASP A 413 10.12 21.83 20.42
C ASP A 413 10.63 21.04 19.18
N ARG A 414 11.07 21.74 18.12
CA ARG A 414 11.39 21.16 16.80
C ARG A 414 12.87 20.87 16.52
N GLY A 415 13.71 20.80 17.56
CA GLY A 415 15.15 20.51 17.36
C GLY A 415 15.87 19.88 18.55
N LEU A 416 15.12 19.37 19.54
CA LEU A 416 15.64 19.02 20.86
C LEU A 416 15.22 17.62 21.33
N SER A 417 14.85 16.73 20.40
CA SER A 417 14.74 15.31 20.76
C SER A 417 16.15 14.81 21.08
N ILE A 418 16.36 14.52 22.37
CA ILE A 418 17.62 14.10 22.96
C ILE A 418 18.06 12.79 22.31
N ALA A 419 18.95 12.89 21.32
CA ALA A 419 19.59 11.74 20.73
C ALA A 419 21.03 11.69 21.23
N LEU A 420 21.37 10.61 21.95
CA LEU A 420 22.73 10.27 22.35
C LEU A 420 23.68 10.23 21.13
N PHE A 421 23.12 9.97 19.94
CA PHE A 421 23.84 9.77 18.70
C PHE A 421 24.52 11.06 18.15
N PRO A 422 23.82 12.18 17.89
CA PRO A 422 24.45 13.47 17.57
C PRO A 422 25.54 13.90 18.56
N MET A 423 25.34 13.67 19.86
CA MET A 423 26.31 14.04 20.89
C MET A 423 27.65 13.33 20.71
N VAL A 424 27.64 12.00 20.52
CA VAL A 424 28.86 11.20 20.28
C VAL A 424 29.54 11.61 18.97
N ILE A 425 28.76 11.94 17.94
CA ILE A 425 29.31 12.39 16.65
C ILE A 425 30.00 13.74 16.78
N LEU A 426 29.39 14.68 17.51
CA LEU A 426 29.95 16.02 17.74
C LEU A 426 31.26 15.95 18.51
N THR A 427 31.34 15.14 19.57
CA THR A 427 32.56 15.00 20.38
C THR A 427 33.69 14.38 19.60
N MET A 428 33.40 13.31 18.85
CA MET A 428 34.35 12.70 17.89
C MET A 428 34.81 13.68 16.81
N SER A 429 33.90 14.56 16.35
CA SER A 429 34.22 15.59 15.34
C SER A 429 35.12 16.68 15.93
N ILE A 430 34.85 17.15 17.15
CA ILE A 430 35.70 18.11 17.87
C ILE A 430 37.10 17.55 18.09
N GLU A 431 37.21 16.28 18.50
CA GLU A 431 38.49 15.61 18.70
C GLU A 431 39.32 15.61 17.42
N ARG A 432 38.75 15.10 16.32
CA ARG A 432 39.45 15.04 15.03
C ARG A 432 39.79 16.42 14.49
N MET A 433 38.87 17.37 14.62
CA MET A 433 39.06 18.74 14.15
C MET A 433 40.18 19.45 14.91
N SER A 434 40.29 19.23 16.22
CA SER A 434 41.35 19.84 17.01
C SER A 434 42.72 19.26 16.69
N ILE A 435 42.82 17.94 16.46
CA ILE A 435 44.08 17.34 16.02
C ILE A 435 44.51 17.95 14.68
N VAL A 436 43.57 18.13 13.73
CA VAL A 436 43.87 18.77 12.44
C VAL A 436 44.28 20.24 12.63
N TRP A 437 43.68 20.94 13.60
CA TRP A 437 44.05 22.31 13.94
C TRP A 437 45.46 22.41 14.51
N GLU A 438 45.82 21.50 15.41
CA GLU A 438 47.14 21.39 16.04
C GLU A 438 48.22 20.98 15.00
N GLU A 439 47.94 19.98 14.14
CA GLU A 439 48.90 19.44 13.17
C GLU A 439 49.09 20.31 11.91
N ARG A 440 48.02 20.95 11.42
CA ARG A 440 47.99 21.60 10.09
C ARG A 440 47.58 23.07 10.13
N GLY A 441 47.32 23.61 11.31
CA GLY A 441 46.95 25.00 11.54
C GLY A 441 45.46 25.29 11.32
N GLY A 442 44.99 26.40 11.92
CA GLY A 442 43.57 26.75 11.98
C GLY A 442 42.91 27.05 10.63
N ILE A 443 43.65 27.61 9.66
CA ILE A 443 43.12 27.86 8.31
C ILE A 443 42.80 26.54 7.60
N HIS A 444 43.70 25.56 7.71
CA HIS A 444 43.48 24.24 7.09
C HIS A 444 42.34 23.49 7.80
N ALA A 445 42.31 23.54 9.13
CA ALA A 445 41.21 22.97 9.90
C ALA A 445 39.86 23.59 9.49
N GLY A 446 39.76 24.92 9.42
CA GLY A 446 38.54 25.60 8.97
C GLY A 446 38.07 25.14 7.58
N LYS A 447 38.99 25.00 6.62
CA LYS A 447 38.68 24.48 5.27
C LYS A 447 38.13 23.05 5.32
N VAL A 448 38.75 22.17 6.12
CA VAL A 448 38.30 20.78 6.32
C VAL A 448 36.95 20.72 7.03
N GLY A 449 36.69 21.60 7.99
CA GLY A 449 35.41 21.72 8.69
C GLY A 449 34.28 22.13 7.74
N ILE A 450 34.50 23.16 6.91
CA ILE A 450 33.53 23.59 5.90
C ILE A 450 33.30 22.47 4.87
N GLY A 451 34.36 21.82 4.39
CA GLY A 451 34.23 20.68 3.48
C GLY A 451 33.42 19.53 4.08
N THR A 452 33.62 19.25 5.37
CA THR A 452 32.84 18.25 6.12
C THR A 452 31.38 18.64 6.22
N LEU A 453 31.09 19.91 6.52
CA LEU A 453 29.72 20.42 6.63
C LEU A 453 28.97 20.32 5.30
N VAL A 454 29.60 20.76 4.20
CA VAL A 454 29.05 20.67 2.84
C VAL A 454 28.80 19.21 2.46
N ALA A 455 29.76 18.32 2.70
CA ALA A 455 29.60 16.90 2.43
C ALA A 455 28.48 16.27 3.27
N ALA A 456 28.36 16.65 4.54
CA ALA A 456 27.30 16.18 5.43
C ALA A 456 25.92 16.64 4.98
N THR A 457 25.77 17.90 4.58
CA THR A 457 24.51 18.44 4.04
C THR A 457 24.12 17.73 2.75
N LEU A 458 25.04 17.54 1.80
CA LEU A 458 24.76 16.83 0.55
C LEU A 458 24.42 15.35 0.80
N SER A 459 25.13 14.69 1.72
CA SER A 459 24.82 13.32 2.13
C SER A 459 23.42 13.23 2.73
N HIS A 460 23.06 14.16 3.61
CA HIS A 460 21.72 14.22 4.20
C HIS A 460 20.64 14.41 3.12
N LEU A 461 20.82 15.35 2.19
CA LEU A 461 19.85 15.60 1.12
C LEU A 461 19.64 14.37 0.24
N MET A 462 20.71 13.64 -0.09
CA MET A 462 20.58 12.39 -0.83
C MET A 462 19.87 11.28 -0.04
N MET A 463 20.16 11.15 1.26
CA MET A 463 19.56 10.13 2.13
C MET A 463 18.08 10.40 2.47
N THR A 464 17.61 11.64 2.33
CA THR A 464 16.23 12.04 2.66
C THR A 464 15.36 12.16 1.40
N TYR A 465 15.91 11.98 0.20
CA TYR A 465 15.14 12.07 -1.05
C TYR A 465 14.20 10.88 -1.24
N GLU A 466 12.89 11.11 -1.18
CA GLU A 466 11.86 10.07 -1.16
C GLU A 466 11.98 9.02 -2.29
N PRO A 467 12.23 9.39 -3.56
CA PRO A 467 12.40 8.38 -4.62
C PRO A 467 13.59 7.45 -4.40
N TRP A 468 14.70 7.93 -3.82
CA TRP A 468 15.85 7.08 -3.50
C TRP A 468 15.51 6.14 -2.35
N THR A 469 14.86 6.65 -1.30
CA THR A 469 14.40 5.86 -0.15
C THR A 469 13.52 4.70 -0.60
N TYR A 470 12.49 5.00 -1.40
CA TYR A 470 11.62 3.98 -1.98
C TYR A 470 12.42 2.95 -2.79
N PHE A 471 13.23 3.40 -3.74
CA PHE A 471 13.89 2.50 -4.68
C PHE A 471 14.87 1.53 -4.00
N VAL A 472 15.65 1.98 -3.02
CA VAL A 472 16.58 1.07 -2.31
C VAL A 472 15.85 0.15 -1.33
N PHE A 473 14.79 0.64 -0.69
CA PHE A 473 14.01 -0.17 0.25
C PHE A 473 13.22 -1.26 -0.47
N THR A 474 12.60 -0.93 -1.61
CA THR A 474 11.88 -1.90 -2.45
C THR A 474 12.83 -2.88 -3.12
N PHE A 475 14.01 -2.44 -3.56
CA PHE A 475 14.97 -3.25 -4.29
C PHE A 475 16.31 -3.36 -3.54
N PRO A 476 16.45 -4.24 -2.53
CA PRO A 476 17.71 -4.43 -1.79
C PRO A 476 18.91 -4.83 -2.66
N GLY A 477 18.68 -5.35 -3.87
CA GLY A 477 19.72 -5.58 -4.88
C GLY A 477 20.56 -4.33 -5.19
N MET A 478 20.02 -3.14 -4.98
CA MET A 478 20.74 -1.87 -5.10
C MET A 478 21.95 -1.77 -4.17
N LEU A 479 21.92 -2.37 -2.99
CA LEU A 479 23.07 -2.39 -2.08
C LEU A 479 24.27 -3.11 -2.70
N LEU A 480 24.04 -4.20 -3.44
CA LEU A 480 25.10 -4.93 -4.16
C LEU A 480 25.69 -4.06 -5.27
N ILE A 481 24.85 -3.30 -5.97
CA ILE A 481 25.28 -2.34 -6.99
C ILE A 481 26.13 -1.23 -6.36
N PHE A 482 25.70 -0.66 -5.23
CA PHE A 482 26.50 0.34 -4.52
C PHE A 482 27.84 -0.23 -4.04
N MET A 483 27.87 -1.44 -3.48
CA MET A 483 29.12 -2.10 -3.11
C MET A 483 30.06 -2.30 -4.31
N SER A 484 29.52 -2.73 -5.45
CA SER A 484 30.28 -2.85 -6.70
C SER A 484 30.91 -1.52 -7.12
N LEU A 485 30.12 -0.44 -7.11
CA LEU A 485 30.58 0.91 -7.44
C LEU A 485 31.65 1.40 -6.45
N MET A 486 31.48 1.14 -5.15
CA MET A 486 32.47 1.49 -4.13
C MET A 486 33.80 0.76 -4.35
N LEU A 487 33.77 -0.54 -4.68
CA LEU A 487 34.98 -1.32 -4.98
C LEU A 487 35.71 -0.80 -6.23
N ALA A 488 34.94 -0.42 -7.26
CA ALA A 488 35.48 0.18 -8.48
C ALA A 488 36.14 1.54 -8.19
N LEU A 489 35.49 2.39 -7.40
CA LEU A 489 36.00 3.71 -6.99
C LEU A 489 37.22 3.60 -6.05
N GLY A 490 37.34 2.53 -5.26
CA GLY A 490 38.51 2.28 -4.40
C GLY A 490 39.83 2.14 -5.16
N HIS A 491 39.78 1.83 -6.47
CA HIS A 491 40.95 1.71 -7.34
C HIS A 491 41.17 2.92 -8.25
N TYR A 492 40.36 3.97 -8.11
CA TYR A 492 40.44 5.16 -8.94
C TYR A 492 41.72 5.95 -8.64
N ARG A 493 42.59 6.08 -9.65
CA ARG A 493 43.83 6.88 -9.64
C ARG A 493 43.79 8.04 -10.63
N GLY A 494 42.60 8.46 -11.06
CA GLY A 494 42.45 9.60 -11.96
C GLY A 494 42.76 10.92 -11.25
N TYR A 495 43.08 11.96 -12.01
CA TYR A 495 43.27 13.31 -11.48
C TYR A 495 41.98 13.82 -10.85
N ARG A 496 42.10 14.49 -9.69
CA ARG A 496 40.94 15.14 -9.04
C ARG A 496 40.50 16.33 -9.89
N LEU A 497 39.20 16.59 -9.99
CA LEU A 497 38.66 17.75 -10.72
C LEU A 497 39.28 19.05 -10.21
N THR A 498 39.44 19.18 -8.89
CA THR A 498 40.11 20.33 -8.26
C THR A 498 41.58 20.49 -8.67
N GLU A 499 42.29 19.40 -8.94
CA GLU A 499 43.66 19.44 -9.44
C GLU A 499 43.72 19.89 -10.89
N LEU A 500 42.79 19.43 -11.73
CA LEU A 500 42.63 19.87 -13.12
C LEU A 500 42.40 21.39 -13.22
N PHE A 501 41.53 21.95 -12.37
CA PHE A 501 41.32 23.40 -12.31
C PHE A 501 42.57 24.15 -11.83
N ARG A 502 43.28 23.63 -10.82
CA ARG A 502 44.53 24.23 -10.32
C ARG A 502 45.65 24.21 -11.36
N PHE A 503 45.77 23.13 -12.12
CA PHE A 503 46.77 23.03 -13.20
C PHE A 503 46.43 23.94 -14.39
N ASN A 504 45.15 24.08 -14.74
CA ASN A 504 44.72 25.01 -15.79
C ASN A 504 44.98 26.48 -15.39
N ALA A 505 44.80 26.83 -14.11
CA ALA A 505 45.12 28.16 -13.59
C ALA A 505 46.63 28.47 -13.63
N MET A 506 47.50 27.46 -13.37
CA MET A 506 48.96 27.64 -13.50
C MET A 506 49.44 27.71 -14.97
N ILE A 507 48.73 27.08 -15.91
CA ILE A 507 49.04 27.15 -17.34
C ILE A 507 48.63 28.51 -17.95
N LYS A 508 47.55 29.13 -17.46
CA LYS A 508 47.12 30.48 -17.86
C LYS A 508 47.88 31.63 -17.19
N GLY A 509 48.71 31.34 -16.19
CA GLY A 509 49.53 32.31 -15.45
C GLY A 509 50.97 32.44 -15.94
N LYS A 510 51.33 31.75 -17.01
CA LYS A 510 52.50 32.03 -17.86
C LYS A 510 52.02 32.70 -19.14
#